data_AF-A0A7G8GX61-F1
#
_entry.id   AF-A0A7G8GX61-F1
#
_cell.length_a   1.000
_cell.length_b   1.000
_cell.length_c   1.000
_cell.angle_alpha   90.00
_cell.angle_beta   90.00
_cell.angle_gamma   90.00
#
_symmetry.space_group_name_H-M   'P 1'
#
loop_
_entity.id
_entity.type
_entity.pdbx_description
1 polymer ?
#
loop_
_entity_poly.entity_id
_entity_poly.type
_entity_poly.pdbx_seq_one_letter_code
_entity_poly.pdbx_strand_id
1 'polypeptide(L)' 'MSDTTWLLTGPMANELGISVRTIHHWRASEQSPWQEGRHYQRRTPAEKSPWIWDRDLTIKAWQEARKSVGGAA' A
#
# COMPACT_ATOMS: atom_id res chain seq x y z
N MET A 1 9.37 -1.77 -20.51
CA MET A 1 8.05 -1.40 -19.98
C MET A 1 7.91 -2.13 -18.66
N SER A 2 7.89 -1.44 -17.53
CA SER A 2 7.72 -2.11 -16.23
C SER A 2 6.26 -2.49 -16.11
N ASP A 3 5.96 -3.78 -16.22
CA ASP A 3 4.61 -4.30 -16.02
C ASP A 3 4.12 -3.94 -14.62
N THR A 4 3.18 -2.99 -14.54
CA THR A 4 2.60 -2.56 -13.28
C THR A 4 1.84 -3.73 -12.68
N THR A 5 2.38 -4.30 -11.61
CA THR A 5 1.78 -5.47 -10.96
C THR A 5 0.79 -4.99 -9.90
N TRP A 6 -0.50 -5.11 -10.22
CA TRP A 6 -1.58 -4.83 -9.28
C TRP A 6 -1.91 -6.05 -8.43
N LEU A 7 -1.82 -5.91 -7.11
CA LEU A 7 -2.03 -6.97 -6.14
C LEU A 7 -3.25 -6.71 -5.26
N LEU A 8 -3.93 -7.77 -4.81
CA LEU A 8 -4.92 -7.66 -3.73
C LEU A 8 -4.22 -7.36 -2.40
N THR A 9 -4.98 -6.83 -1.43
CA THR A 9 -4.46 -6.46 -0.11
C THR A 9 -3.70 -7.57 0.60
N GLY A 10 -4.15 -8.84 0.51
CA GLY A 10 -3.48 -9.98 1.15
C GLY A 10 -2.05 -10.19 0.62
N PRO A 11 -1.87 -10.45 -0.68
CA PRO A 11 -0.56 -10.53 -1.31
C PRO A 11 0.30 -9.27 -1.07
N MET A 12 -0.28 -8.08 -1.15
CA MET A 12 0.45 -6.84 -0.89
C MET A 12 0.99 -6.76 0.55
N ALA A 13 0.19 -7.17 1.53
CA ALA A 13 0.61 -7.20 2.93
C ALA A 13 1.78 -8.17 3.14
N ASN A 14 1.74 -9.33 2.46
CA ASN A 14 2.85 -10.30 2.48
C ASN A 14 4.14 -9.70 1.89
N GLU A 15 4.05 -9.00 0.74
CA GLU A 15 5.21 -8.33 0.12
C GLU A 15 5.81 -7.25 1.03
N LEU A 16 4.98 -6.53 1.77
CA LEU A 16 5.41 -5.49 2.72
C LEU A 16 5.94 -6.06 4.05
N GLY A 17 5.76 -7.36 4.31
CA GLY A 17 6.08 -8.01 5.57
C GLY A 17 5.24 -7.53 6.75
N ILE A 18 3.98 -7.15 6.51
CA ILE A 18 3.05 -6.66 7.54
C ILE A 18 1.72 -7.43 7.52
N SER A 19 0.92 -7.29 8.57
CA SER A 19 -0.41 -7.90 8.60
C SER A 19 -1.42 -7.15 7.71
N VAL A 20 -2.45 -7.85 7.23
CA VAL A 20 -3.59 -7.23 6.53
C VAL A 20 -4.33 -6.23 7.42
N ARG A 21 -4.32 -6.43 8.74
CA ARG A 21 -4.86 -5.44 9.68
C ARG A 21 -4.04 -4.16 9.66
N THR A 22 -2.72 -4.27 9.63
CA THR A 22 -1.79 -3.14 9.60
C THR A 22 -1.95 -2.33 8.31
N ILE A 23 -2.04 -2.98 7.14
CA ILE A 23 -2.24 -2.25 5.88
C ILE A 23 -3.59 -1.53 5.85
N HIS A 24 -4.66 -2.12 6.40
CA HIS A 24 -5.95 -1.44 6.53
C HIS A 24 -5.90 -0.23 7.47
N HIS A 25 -5.20 -0.37 8.60
CA HIS A 25 -5.01 0.73 9.55
C HIS A 25 -4.28 1.90 8.90
N TRP A 26 -3.13 1.65 8.25
CA TRP A 26 -2.36 2.69 7.58
C TRP A 26 -3.14 3.34 6.44
N ARG A 27 -3.87 2.57 5.63
CA ARG A 27 -4.69 3.12 4.54
C ARG A 27 -5.71 4.15 5.03
N ALA A 28 -6.30 3.92 6.21
CA ALA A 28 -7.28 4.83 6.82
C ALA A 28 -6.65 5.91 7.70
N SER A 29 -5.33 5.90 7.88
CA SER A 29 -4.59 6.85 8.70
C SER A 29 -4.27 8.11 7.91
N GLU A 30 -4.35 9.27 8.55
CA GLU A 30 -3.88 10.54 7.99
C GLU A 30 -2.36 10.54 7.74
N GLN A 31 -1.63 9.66 8.43
CA GLN A 31 -0.18 9.48 8.26
C GLN A 31 0.15 8.40 7.23
N SER A 32 -0.84 7.95 6.43
CA SER A 32 -0.62 6.95 5.38
C SER A 32 0.50 7.38 4.45
N PRO A 33 1.54 6.54 4.24
CA PRO A 33 2.53 6.80 3.19
C PRO A 33 1.96 6.53 1.79
N TRP A 34 0.76 5.98 1.70
CA TRP A 34 0.10 5.60 0.46
C TRP A 34 -1.08 6.50 0.15
N GLN A 35 -1.22 6.80 -1.13
CA GLN A 35 -2.26 7.65 -1.71
C GLN A 35 -3.20 6.83 -2.59
N GLU A 36 -4.51 7.02 -2.41
CA GLU A 36 -5.54 6.47 -3.29
C GLU A 36 -5.39 7.02 -4.72
N GLY A 37 -5.65 6.18 -5.73
CA GLY A 37 -5.48 6.49 -7.15
C GLY A 37 -4.03 6.39 -7.64
N ARG A 38 -3.05 6.37 -6.74
CA ARG A 38 -1.63 6.21 -7.07
C ARG A 38 -1.06 4.87 -6.62
N HIS A 39 -1.17 4.58 -5.33
CA HIS A 39 -0.61 3.37 -4.73
C HIS A 39 -1.65 2.27 -4.63
N TYR A 40 -2.90 2.65 -4.38
CA TYR A 40 -4.02 1.72 -4.31
C TYR A 40 -5.28 2.35 -4.88
N GLN A 41 -6.17 1.51 -5.37
CA GLN A 41 -7.47 1.92 -5.88
C GLN A 41 -8.48 0.79 -5.77
N ARG A 42 -9.77 1.10 -5.90
CA ARG A 42 -10.79 0.06 -6.01
C ARG A 42 -10.64 -0.64 -7.37
N ARG A 43 -10.72 -1.98 -7.37
CA ARG A 43 -10.70 -2.76 -8.62
C ARG A 43 -11.84 -2.37 -9.58
N THR A 44 -13.01 -2.01 -9.05
CA THR A 44 -14.14 -1.45 -9.79
C THR A 44 -14.74 -0.28 -9.02
N PRO A 45 -15.54 0.59 -9.67
CA PRO A 45 -16.18 1.73 -9.00
C PRO A 45 -17.20 1.36 -7.90
N ALA A 46 -17.51 0.07 -7.74
CA ALA A 46 -18.48 -0.38 -6.75
C ALA A 46 -17.92 -0.24 -5.31
N GLU A 47 -18.77 0.21 -4.39
CA GLU A 47 -18.40 0.47 -2.99
C GLU A 47 -17.82 -0.76 -2.26
N LYS A 48 -18.28 -1.96 -2.64
CA LYS A 48 -17.82 -3.25 -2.08
C LYS A 48 -16.65 -3.87 -2.84
N SER A 49 -16.12 -3.21 -3.86
CA SER A 49 -14.98 -3.72 -4.62
C SER A 49 -13.75 -3.87 -3.74
N PRO A 50 -12.97 -4.96 -3.87
CA PRO A 50 -11.68 -5.07 -3.20
C PRO A 50 -10.73 -3.94 -3.64
N TRP A 51 -9.81 -3.62 -2.75
CA TRP A 51 -8.69 -2.73 -3.04
C TRP A 51 -7.57 -3.51 -3.73
N ILE A 52 -7.01 -2.91 -4.77
CA ILE A 52 -5.81 -3.37 -5.45
C ILE A 52 -4.70 -2.34 -5.25
N TRP A 53 -3.47 -2.83 -5.25
CA TRP A 53 -2.27 -2.09 -4.87
C TRP A 53 -1.23 -2.22 -5.97
N ASP A 54 -0.64 -1.10 -6.38
CA ASP A 54 0.55 -1.10 -7.21
C ASP A 54 1.72 -1.59 -6.37
N ARG A 55 2.24 -2.79 -6.69
CA ARG A 55 3.29 -3.44 -5.92
C ARG A 55 4.51 -2.55 -5.73
N ASP A 56 5.04 -2.01 -6.83
CA ASP A 56 6.34 -1.33 -6.82
C ASP A 56 6.24 0.03 -6.14
N LEU A 57 5.19 0.81 -6.43
CA LEU A 57 4.98 2.10 -5.80
C LEU A 57 4.71 1.94 -4.30
N THR A 58 3.88 0.96 -3.92
CA THR A 58 3.52 0.74 -2.52
C THR A 58 4.73 0.31 -1.69
N ILE A 59 5.58 -0.58 -2.21
CA ILE A 59 6.83 -1.00 -1.54
C ILE A 59 7.77 0.19 -1.37
N LYS A 60 7.98 1.00 -2.41
CA LYS A 60 8.89 2.16 -2.35
C LYS A 60 8.44 3.17 -1.30
N ALA A 61 7.17 3.58 -1.33
CA ALA A 61 6.61 4.51 -0.36
C ALA A 61 6.71 3.99 1.08
N TRP A 62 6.50 2.67 1.29
CA TRP A 62 6.63 2.05 2.60
C TRP A 62 8.08 2.05 3.11
N GLN A 63 9.05 1.75 2.24
CA GLN A 63 10.47 1.80 2.60
C GLN A 63 10.93 3.20 2.96
N GLU A 64 10.48 4.22 2.23
CA GLU A 64 10.78 5.62 2.51
C GLU A 64 10.18 6.06 3.86
N ALA A 65 8.91 5.74 4.11
CA ALA A 65 8.26 6.06 5.37
C ALA A 65 8.96 5.42 6.58
N ARG A 66 9.39 4.16 6.45
CA ARG A 66 10.14 3.47 7.51
C ARG A 66 11.51 4.09 7.77
N LYS A 67 12.19 4.61 6.74
CA LYS A 67 13.46 5.34 6.91
C LYS A 67 13.25 6.66 7.64
N SER A 68 12.18 7.40 7.35
CA SER A 68 11.88 8.67 8.00
C SER A 68 11.54 8.52 9.49
N VAL A 69 10.94 7.39 9.90
CA VAL A 69 10.63 7.11 11.31
C VAL A 69 11.86 6.57 12.08
N GLY A 70 12.82 5.93 11.39
CA GLY A 70 14.06 5.39 11.98
C GLY A 70 15.30 6.26 11.79
N GLY A 71 15.21 7.40 11.10
CA GLY A 71 16.32 8.27 10.73
C GLY A 71 16.70 9.33 11.76
N ALA A 72 16.48 9.04 13.05
CA ALA A 72 17.02 9.76 14.18
C ALA A 72 17.68 8.73 15.11
N ALA A 73 18.84 8.22 14.71
CA ALA A 73 19.72 7.42 15.53
C ALA A 73 21.17 7.84 15.24
#